data_AF-O24128-F1
#
_entry.id   AF-O24128-F1
#
_cell.length_a   1.000
_cell.length_b   1.000
_cell.length_c   1.000
_cell.angle_alpha   90.00
_cell.angle_beta   90.00
_cell.angle_gamma   90.00
#
_symmetry.space_group_name_H-M   'P 1'
#
loop_
_entity.id
_entity.type
_entity.pdbx_description
1 polymer ?
#
loop_
_entity_poly.entity_id
_entity_poly.type
_entity_poly.pdbx_seq_one_letter_code
_entity_poly.pdbx_strand_id
1 'polypeptide(L)'
;LGVDYDGTKSCDSDCSVGYGLQEYASTVVQAVRFVCDRKNVKNPVICSESGRAIVSHHSVLIFEAVSSTTTRSQELSSVDLQSFVEKLNDDARADYRNLSAAAIRGE
;
A
#
# COMPACT_ATOMS: atom_id res chain seq x y z
N LEU A 1 -18.60 -4.38 9.12
CA LEU A 1 -17.32 -4.12 9.82
C LEU A 1 -16.17 -4.40 8.87
N GLY A 2 -15.42 -3.38 8.47
CA GLY A 2 -14.22 -3.53 7.65
C GLY A 2 -12.98 -3.83 8.48
N VAL A 3 -11.87 -4.10 7.78
CA VAL A 3 -10.58 -4.49 8.34
C VAL A 3 -9.53 -3.57 7.74
N ASP A 4 -8.62 -3.10 8.57
CA ASP A 4 -7.48 -2.28 8.15
C ASP A 4 -6.31 -3.21 7.79
N TYR A 5 -6.07 -3.43 6.49
CA TYR A 5 -5.01 -4.32 6.00
C TYR A 5 -3.66 -3.62 5.79
N ASP A 6 -3.66 -2.34 5.46
CA ASP A 6 -2.45 -1.55 5.23
C ASP A 6 -1.96 -0.77 6.47
N GLY A 7 -2.80 -0.69 7.52
CA GLY A 7 -2.48 -0.02 8.78
C GLY A 7 -2.65 1.50 8.75
N THR A 8 -3.17 2.06 7.66
CA THR A 8 -3.27 3.51 7.46
C THR A 8 -4.43 4.14 8.21
N LYS A 9 -5.42 3.35 8.63
CA LYS A 9 -6.69 3.81 9.21
C LYS A 9 -7.32 4.95 8.40
N SER A 10 -7.32 4.81 7.08
CA SER A 10 -7.79 5.85 6.15
C SER A 10 -9.11 5.45 5.49
N CYS A 11 -9.95 6.45 5.20
CA CYS A 11 -11.12 6.29 4.34
C CYS A 11 -10.79 6.36 2.84
N ASP A 12 -9.56 6.80 2.50
CA ASP A 12 -9.11 7.02 1.12
C ASP A 12 -8.31 5.83 0.55
N SER A 13 -8.16 4.75 1.33
CA SER A 13 -7.50 3.51 0.92
C SER A 13 -8.54 2.42 0.64
N ASP A 14 -8.37 1.72 -0.49
CA ASP A 14 -9.22 0.58 -0.87
C ASP A 14 -9.06 -0.64 0.07
N CYS A 15 -7.98 -0.70 0.86
CA CYS A 15 -7.68 -1.80 1.76
C CYS A 15 -7.67 -1.41 3.25
N SER A 16 -8.19 -0.23 3.60
CA SER A 16 -8.28 0.25 4.97
C SER A 16 -9.71 0.65 5.39
N VAL A 17 -9.84 1.07 6.64
CA VAL A 17 -11.04 1.69 7.19
C VAL A 17 -10.66 2.85 8.11
N GLY A 18 -11.35 3.99 7.98
CA GLY A 18 -11.16 5.15 8.86
C GLY A 18 -11.92 5.12 10.18
N TYR A 19 -12.35 3.95 10.66
CA TYR A 19 -13.11 3.82 11.91
C TYR A 19 -12.65 2.63 12.74
N GLY A 20 -12.84 2.75 14.05
CA GLY A 20 -12.57 1.66 15.00
C GLY A 20 -13.76 0.71 15.22
N LEU A 21 -13.52 -0.41 15.89
CA LEU A 21 -14.58 -1.35 16.30
C LEU A 21 -15.64 -0.68 17.19
N GLN A 22 -15.18 0.11 18.18
CA GLN A 22 -16.07 0.81 19.11
C GLN A 22 -16.90 1.89 18.40
N GLU A 23 -16.29 2.60 17.45
CA GLU A 23 -16.98 3.62 16.65
C GLU A 23 -18.05 3.00 15.77
N TYR A 24 -17.74 1.87 15.09
CA TYR A 24 -18.74 1.09 14.36
C TYR A 24 -19.91 0.67 15.25
N ALA A 25 -19.63 0.06 16.41
CA ALA A 25 -20.66 -0.40 17.34
C ALA A 25 -21.52 0.76 17.88
N SER A 26 -20.87 1.85 18.29
CA SER A 26 -21.54 3.04 18.83
C SER A 26 -22.46 3.67 17.79
N THR A 27 -21.98 3.89 16.57
CA THR A 27 -22.76 4.50 15.50
C THR A 27 -24.00 3.68 15.17
N VAL A 28 -23.89 2.35 15.06
CA VAL A 28 -25.02 1.46 14.80
C VAL A 28 -26.03 1.49 15.95
N VAL A 29 -25.58 1.32 17.19
CA VAL A 29 -26.47 1.28 18.37
C VAL A 29 -27.18 2.62 18.57
N GLN A 30 -26.47 3.74 18.41
CA GLN A 30 -27.04 5.08 18.55
C GLN A 30 -28.10 5.36 17.49
N ALA A 31 -27.85 4.97 16.23
CA ALA A 31 -28.83 5.14 15.15
C ALA A 31 -30.12 4.36 15.41
N VAL A 32 -30.01 3.10 15.84
CA VAL A 32 -31.18 2.26 16.18
C VAL A 32 -31.93 2.85 17.37
N ARG A 33 -31.22 3.19 18.45
CA ARG A 33 -31.80 3.79 19.66
C ARG A 33 -32.57 5.07 19.34
N PHE A 34 -32.00 5.96 18.52
CA PHE A 34 -32.62 7.22 18.15
C PHE A 34 -34.01 7.02 17.53
N VAL A 35 -34.16 6.03 16.65
CA VAL A 35 -35.45 5.73 16.01
C VAL A 35 -36.40 5.05 17.00
N CYS A 36 -35.91 4.11 17.80
CA CYS A 36 -36.72 3.42 18.81
C CYS A 36 -37.30 4.38 19.86
N ASP A 37 -36.48 5.30 20.36
CA ASP A 37 -36.90 6.32 21.34
C ASP A 37 -37.97 7.25 20.75
N ARG A 38 -37.83 7.67 19.48
CA ARG A 38 -38.83 8.52 18.79
C ARG A 38 -40.15 7.81 18.50
N LYS A 39 -40.11 6.50 18.29
CA LYS A 39 -41.30 5.68 18.02
C LYS A 39 -41.88 5.05 19.29
N ASN A 40 -41.23 5.26 20.43
CA ASN A 40 -41.57 4.67 21.72
C ASN A 40 -41.72 3.13 21.64
N VAL A 41 -40.80 2.48 20.94
CA VAL A 41 -40.75 1.01 20.80
C VAL A 41 -39.57 0.43 21.57
N LYS A 42 -39.70 -0.81 22.03
CA LYS A 42 -38.61 -1.51 22.72
C LYS A 42 -37.41 -1.70 21.78
N ASN A 43 -36.21 -1.50 22.31
CA ASN A 43 -34.97 -1.76 21.59
C ASN A 43 -34.89 -3.23 21.13
N PRO A 44 -34.63 -3.49 19.83
CA PRO A 44 -34.49 -4.84 19.32
C PRO A 44 -33.12 -5.44 19.66
N VAL A 45 -32.98 -6.75 19.41
CA VAL A 45 -31.66 -7.40 19.36
C VAL A 45 -31.02 -7.04 18.02
N ILE A 46 -29.77 -6.58 18.06
CA ILE A 46 -28.99 -6.24 16.88
C ILE A 46 -28.07 -7.42 16.56
N CYS A 47 -28.16 -7.92 15.33
CA CYS A 47 -27.27 -8.95 14.79
C CYS A 47 -26.36 -8.34 13.73
N SER A 48 -25.10 -8.80 13.65
CA SER A 48 -24.13 -8.34 12.64
C SER A 48 -23.49 -9.53 11.93
N GLU A 49 -23.41 -9.48 10.61
CA GLU A 49 -22.82 -10.51 9.76
C GLU A 49 -21.35 -10.19 9.46
N SER A 50 -20.57 -9.86 10.50
CA SER A 50 -19.20 -9.37 10.38
C SER A 50 -18.16 -10.49 10.18
N GLY A 51 -18.41 -11.42 9.26
CA GLY A 51 -17.56 -12.61 9.04
C GLY A 51 -16.10 -12.27 8.77
N ARG A 52 -15.84 -11.33 7.84
CA ARG A 52 -14.48 -10.89 7.49
C ARG A 52 -13.70 -10.38 8.71
N ALA A 53 -14.33 -9.61 9.59
CA ALA A 53 -13.67 -9.07 10.77
C ALA A 53 -13.25 -10.16 11.78
N ILE A 54 -13.93 -11.32 11.76
CA ILE A 54 -13.61 -12.47 12.60
C ILE A 54 -12.49 -13.31 11.97
N VAL A 55 -12.55 -13.56 10.65
CA VAL A 55 -11.66 -14.53 9.99
C VAL A 55 -10.40 -13.91 9.39
N SER A 56 -10.32 -12.59 9.18
CA SER A 56 -9.23 -11.98 8.40
C SER A 56 -7.84 -12.22 9.00
N HIS A 57 -7.71 -12.23 10.32
CA HIS A 57 -6.42 -12.33 11.03
C HIS A 57 -6.13 -13.73 11.59
N HIS A 58 -6.96 -14.73 11.27
CA HIS A 58 -6.86 -16.05 11.91
C HIS A 58 -5.79 -16.96 11.27
N SER A 59 -5.27 -16.62 10.10
CA SER A 59 -4.36 -17.46 9.33
C SER A 59 -3.24 -16.64 8.67
N VAL A 60 -2.03 -17.20 8.66
CA VAL A 60 -0.85 -16.61 8.01
C VAL A 60 -0.27 -17.63 7.03
N LEU A 61 0.06 -17.18 5.82
CA LEU A 61 0.78 -17.98 4.83
C LEU A 61 2.28 -17.74 4.99
N ILE A 62 3.05 -18.80 5.26
CA ILE A 62 4.50 -18.75 5.45
C ILE A 62 5.16 -19.58 4.34
N PHE A 63 6.14 -18.99 3.66
CA PHE A 63 6.94 -19.65 2.63
C PHE A 63 8.36 -19.07 2.59
N GLU A 64 9.31 -19.85 2.11
CA GLU A 64 10.72 -19.45 1.98
C GLU A 64 10.99 -18.75 0.64
N ALA A 65 11.80 -17.69 0.66
CA ALA A 65 12.28 -17.04 -0.56
C ALA A 65 13.43 -17.86 -1.17
N VAL A 66 13.15 -18.56 -2.27
CA VAL A 66 14.09 -19.53 -2.87
C VAL A 66 15.25 -18.86 -3.62
N SER A 67 15.04 -17.68 -4.20
CA SER A 67 16.06 -16.97 -4.96
C SER A 67 15.74 -15.48 -5.05
N SER A 68 16.77 -14.65 -5.15
CA SER A 68 16.65 -13.23 -5.49
C SER A 68 17.66 -12.90 -6.59
N THR A 69 17.27 -12.01 -7.51
CA THR A 69 18.19 -11.46 -8.51
C THR A 69 18.54 -10.04 -8.10
N THR A 70 19.82 -9.77 -7.90
CA THR A 70 20.32 -8.41 -7.69
C THR A 70 21.19 -8.02 -8.86
N THR A 71 20.86 -6.90 -9.51
CA THR A 71 21.73 -6.31 -10.53
C THR A 71 22.96 -5.78 -9.83
N ARG A 72 24.09 -6.44 -10.03
CA ARG A 72 25.39 -5.91 -9.61
C ARG A 72 25.82 -4.90 -10.66
N SER A 73 25.94 -3.63 -10.28
CA SER A 73 26.66 -2.65 -11.07
C SER A 73 28.07 -3.19 -11.27
N GLN A 74 28.43 -3.58 -12.50
CA GLN A 74 29.82 -3.89 -12.79
C GLN A 74 30.59 -2.59 -12.67
N GLU A 75 31.68 -2.60 -11.89
CA GLU A 75 32.67 -1.54 -11.98
C GLU A 75 33.34 -1.67 -13.35
N LEU A 76 32.76 -1.00 -14.34
CA LEU A 76 33.38 -0.80 -15.63
C LEU A 76 34.57 0.13 -15.42
N SER A 77 35.72 -0.25 -15.93
CA SER A 77 36.84 0.70 -16.02
C SER A 77 36.41 1.88 -16.88
N SER A 78 37.04 3.04 -16.70
CA SER A 78 36.76 4.24 -17.51
C SER A 78 36.92 3.96 -19.01
N VAL A 79 37.83 3.07 -19.39
CA VAL A 79 38.07 2.65 -20.78
C VAL A 79 36.93 1.78 -21.31
N ASP A 80 36.46 0.82 -20.51
CA ASP A 80 35.35 -0.06 -20.91
C ASP A 80 34.04 0.72 -21.06
N LEU A 81 33.81 1.70 -20.17
CA LEU A 81 32.69 2.64 -20.25
C LEU A 81 32.71 3.45 -21.54
N GLN A 82 33.86 3.97 -21.94
CA GLN A 82 33.99 4.71 -23.20
C GLN A 82 33.67 3.82 -24.41
N SER A 83 34.21 2.61 -24.44
CA SER A 83 33.93 1.64 -25.52
C SER A 83 32.46 1.22 -25.57
N PHE A 84 31.80 1.17 -24.41
CA PHE A 84 30.38 0.84 -24.30
C PHE A 84 29.51 2.00 -24.79
N VAL A 85 29.84 3.23 -24.39
CA VAL A 85 29.17 4.45 -24.85
C VAL A 85 29.29 4.59 -26.38
N GLU A 86 30.42 4.22 -26.95
CA GLU A 86 30.61 4.17 -28.40
C GLU A 86 29.76 3.12 -29.12
N LYS A 87 29.22 2.11 -28.43
CA LYS A 87 28.33 1.10 -29.01
C LYS A 87 26.84 1.41 -28.85
N LEU A 88 26.49 2.46 -28.09
CA LEU A 88 25.11 2.89 -27.91
C LEU A 88 24.52 3.47 -29.19
N ASN A 89 23.20 3.47 -29.31
CA ASN A 89 22.52 4.20 -30.38
C ASN A 89 22.67 5.72 -30.18
N ASP A 90 22.45 6.50 -31.25
CA ASP A 90 22.68 7.95 -31.23
C ASP A 90 21.88 8.68 -30.16
N ASP A 91 20.61 8.29 -29.96
CA ASP A 91 19.75 8.85 -28.90
C ASP A 91 20.30 8.55 -27.50
N ALA A 92 20.68 7.30 -27.24
CA ALA A 92 21.23 6.88 -25.95
C ALA A 92 22.58 7.53 -25.64
N ARG A 93 23.40 7.82 -26.67
CA ARG A 93 24.64 8.61 -26.48
C ARG A 93 24.34 10.06 -26.14
N ALA A 94 23.34 10.66 -26.76
CA ALA A 94 22.93 12.03 -26.45
C ALA A 94 22.45 12.13 -25.00
N ASP A 95 21.64 11.18 -24.54
CA ASP A 95 21.16 11.11 -23.17
C ASP A 95 22.29 10.91 -22.15
N TYR A 96 23.24 9.99 -22.43
CA TYR A 96 24.42 9.80 -21.58
C TYR A 96 25.25 11.09 -21.45
N ARG A 97 25.46 11.81 -22.56
CA ARG A 97 26.17 13.10 -22.56
C ARG A 97 25.44 14.15 -21.73
N ASN A 98 24.13 14.26 -21.89
CA ASN A 98 23.30 15.19 -21.12
C ASN A 98 23.39 14.92 -19.62
N LEU A 99 23.23 13.64 -19.22
CA LEU A 99 23.33 13.22 -17.82
C LEU A 99 24.74 13.44 -17.25
N SER A 100 25.79 13.11 -18.01
CA SER A 100 27.17 13.32 -17.59
C SER A 100 27.48 14.81 -17.39
N ALA A 101 26.96 15.67 -18.26
CA ALA A 101 27.17 17.10 -18.18
C ALA A 101 26.39 17.72 -17.01
N ALA A 102 25.19 17.21 -16.70
CA ALA A 102 24.43 17.60 -15.51
C ALA A 102 25.15 17.18 -14.21
N ALA A 103 25.63 15.94 -14.15
CA ALA A 103 26.38 15.43 -13.01
C ALA A 103 27.67 16.23 -12.74
N ILE A 104 28.38 16.68 -13.79
CA ILE A 104 29.58 17.53 -13.66
C ILE A 104 29.23 18.96 -13.21
N ARG A 105 28.05 19.47 -13.59
CA ARG A 105 27.57 20.80 -13.18
C ARG A 105 27.04 20.83 -11.74
N GLY A 106 26.76 19.68 -11.14
CA GLY A 106 26.29 19.57 -9.75
C GLY A 106 24.87 20.09 -9.52
N GLU A 107 24.03 20.07 -10.58
CA GLU A 107 22.59 20.31 -10.48
C GLU A 107 21.82 19.01 -10.20
#